data_AF-A0A394DDR0-F1
#
_entry.id   AF-A0A394DDR0-F1
#
_cell.length_a   1.000
_cell.length_b   1.000
_cell.length_c   1.000
_cell.angle_alpha   90.00
_cell.angle_beta   90.00
_cell.angle_gamma   90.00
#
_symmetry.space_group_name_H-M   'P 1'
#
loop_
_entity.id
_entity.type
_entity.pdbx_description
1 polymer ?
#
loop_
_entity_poly.entity_id
_entity_poly.type
_entity_poly.pdbx_seq_one_letter_code
_entity_poly.pdbx_strand_id
1 'polypeptide(L)'
;MAATENNGSEKELAGVNGFLQVSEASTSATGSAGDVVNKGREKRRSFLCQHPAFEEQMQSMGKLAFDSFSEAIRLDPQNACALTHCGILFKEEGRLLEAAEPAYYNLGVVYSEMMQYDMALTFYEKAATERPMYAEAYCNMGVIFKNRGDLGAAMTCYERCLAVSPNFEIAKNNMAIALTDLGTKVKLEGDINQVFYELAFHFNPHCVEACNNLGVIYKDRDNLDKAVECYQLALSIKPNFSQSLNNFGVVYTVQGKMDASASMIEKAIIANPTYAEAYNNLGVLYRDAGEITQAINAYEQCLNIDPDSRNAGQVTWIGYPNTTGLPAIDYRITDSLADPPKTKQKHVEELVRLPECFLCYSPSPEAGPVCPTPALSNGFITFVSFNNLAKITPKVLQVWARILCAVPISLLVDCVDYKSSF
;
A
#
# COMPACT_ATOMS: atom_id res chain seq x y z
N MET A 1 -34.50 15.39 26.88
CA MET A 1 -34.01 14.60 25.74
C MET A 1 -32.87 15.42 25.13
N ALA A 2 -31.63 15.34 25.60
CA ALA A 2 -30.66 14.25 25.50
C ALA A 2 -30.28 13.89 24.06
N ALA A 3 -29.06 14.29 23.63
CA ALA A 3 -27.99 13.46 23.04
C ALA A 3 -26.93 14.40 22.41
N THR A 4 -25.83 14.71 23.10
CA THR A 4 -24.51 14.02 23.17
C THR A 4 -23.46 14.65 22.25
N GLU A 5 -22.42 15.17 22.90
CA GLU A 5 -21.15 15.66 22.38
C GLU A 5 -20.37 14.53 21.68
N ASN A 6 -19.68 14.85 20.59
CA ASN A 6 -18.73 13.97 19.95
C ASN A 6 -17.32 14.52 20.19
N ASN A 7 -16.57 13.84 21.06
CA ASN A 7 -15.16 14.14 21.36
C ASN A 7 -14.29 13.70 20.19
N GLY A 8 -13.70 14.67 19.48
CA GLY A 8 -12.62 14.43 18.53
C GLY A 8 -11.34 14.03 19.28
N SER A 9 -10.81 12.86 18.96
CA SER A 9 -9.59 12.28 19.53
C SER A 9 -8.35 13.11 19.18
N GLU A 10 -7.69 13.64 20.20
CA GLU A 10 -6.37 14.28 20.14
C GLU A 10 -5.28 13.23 19.86
N LYS A 11 -4.44 13.43 18.85
CA LYS A 11 -3.25 12.59 18.59
C LYS A 11 -2.03 13.24 19.24
N GLU A 12 -1.69 12.80 20.45
CA GLU A 12 -0.36 12.98 21.03
C GLU A 12 0.57 11.87 20.54
N LEU A 13 1.76 12.23 20.03
CA LEU A 13 2.81 11.26 19.67
C LEU A 13 3.72 11.06 20.88
N ALA A 14 3.52 9.97 21.62
CA ALA A 14 4.45 9.49 22.63
C ALA A 14 5.37 8.42 22.02
N GLY A 15 6.68 8.67 22.03
CA GLY A 15 7.69 7.64 21.74
C GLY A 15 8.13 6.97 23.04
N VAL A 16 8.01 5.64 23.13
CA VAL A 16 8.70 4.82 24.14
C VAL A 16 9.02 3.43 23.55
N ASN A 17 10.31 3.09 23.58
CA ASN A 17 10.86 1.73 23.38
C ASN A 17 10.27 0.75 24.41
N GLY A 18 9.78 -0.41 23.98
CA GLY A 18 9.38 -1.48 24.90
C GLY A 18 9.07 -2.79 24.21
N PHE A 19 9.95 -3.76 24.38
CA PHE A 19 9.79 -5.16 24.01
C PHE A 19 8.45 -5.73 24.52
N LEU A 20 7.66 -6.33 23.64
CA LEU A 20 6.52 -7.17 24.00
C LEU A 20 6.95 -8.64 23.97
N GLN A 21 7.35 -9.13 25.14
CA GLN A 21 7.38 -10.54 25.50
C GLN A 21 5.95 -10.96 25.83
N VAL A 22 5.35 -11.86 25.05
CA VAL A 22 4.05 -12.45 25.38
C VAL A 22 4.30 -13.65 26.29
N SER A 23 3.99 -13.48 27.57
CA SER A 23 4.00 -14.55 28.57
C SER A 23 2.69 -15.34 28.52
N GLU A 24 2.80 -16.65 28.35
CA GLU A 24 1.76 -17.63 28.65
C GLU A 24 1.49 -17.74 30.16
N ALA A 25 0.24 -18.12 30.47
CA ALA A 25 -0.34 -18.68 31.71
C ALA A 25 -1.59 -17.87 32.09
N SER A 26 -2.75 -18.44 32.39
CA SER A 26 -3.01 -19.70 33.07
C SER A 26 -4.49 -20.08 32.96
N THR A 27 -4.78 -21.35 32.72
CA THR A 27 -5.88 -22.03 33.42
C THR A 27 -5.35 -23.37 33.95
N SER A 28 -5.12 -23.42 35.26
CA SER A 28 -4.87 -24.62 36.06
C SER A 28 -6.12 -25.50 36.05
N ALA A 29 -6.06 -26.74 35.55
CA ALA A 29 -5.67 -27.96 36.25
C ALA A 29 -6.65 -28.40 37.35
N THR A 30 -7.35 -29.52 37.14
CA THR A 30 -7.34 -30.70 38.04
C THR A 30 -7.79 -31.93 37.25
N GLY A 31 -7.13 -33.08 37.45
CA GLY A 31 -7.59 -34.38 36.95
C GLY A 31 -6.51 -35.31 36.41
N SER A 32 -5.63 -35.79 37.29
CA SER A 32 -4.60 -36.81 37.07
C SER A 32 -5.15 -38.17 36.64
N ALA A 33 -4.50 -38.85 35.69
CA ALA A 33 -4.03 -40.25 35.83
C ALA A 33 -3.27 -40.74 34.58
N GLY A 34 -1.96 -40.99 34.77
CA GLY A 34 -1.27 -42.24 34.41
C GLY A 34 -1.28 -42.76 32.97
N ASP A 35 -0.12 -42.63 32.31
CA ASP A 35 0.59 -43.66 31.56
C ASP A 35 -0.22 -44.84 30.97
N VAL A 36 -0.55 -44.77 29.67
CA VAL A 36 -0.33 -45.85 28.67
C VAL A 36 -0.26 -45.21 27.26
N VAL A 37 0.87 -44.60 26.90
CA VAL A 37 1.17 -44.25 25.50
C VAL A 37 2.02 -45.36 24.91
N ASN A 38 1.36 -46.37 24.33
CA ASN A 38 1.80 -47.20 23.19
C ASN A 38 1.02 -48.52 23.18
N LYS A 39 -0.20 -48.49 22.64
CA LYS A 39 -0.92 -49.59 21.96
C LYS A 39 -2.35 -49.11 21.70
N GLY A 40 -2.60 -48.52 20.52
CA GLY A 40 -3.96 -48.07 20.21
C GLY A 40 -4.21 -47.30 18.92
N ARG A 41 -3.19 -47.05 18.07
CA ARG A 41 -3.39 -46.33 16.80
C ARG A 41 -3.51 -47.19 15.53
N GLU A 42 -3.50 -48.52 15.67
CA GLU A 42 -3.74 -49.45 14.54
C GLU A 42 -5.09 -50.20 14.60
N LYS A 43 -6.00 -49.87 15.54
CA LYS A 43 -7.33 -50.51 15.63
C LYS A 43 -8.54 -49.58 15.43
N ARG A 44 -8.35 -48.36 14.92
CA ARG A 44 -9.46 -47.45 14.55
C ARG A 44 -9.54 -47.13 13.05
N ARG A 45 -9.12 -48.07 12.20
CA ARG A 45 -9.43 -48.04 10.75
C ARG A 45 -10.17 -49.29 10.23
N SER A 46 -10.62 -50.20 11.10
CA SER A 46 -11.32 -51.42 10.65
C SER A 46 -12.66 -51.71 11.36
N PHE A 47 -13.29 -50.72 11.98
CA PHE A 47 -14.56 -50.95 12.72
C PHE A 47 -15.70 -49.99 12.33
N LEU A 48 -15.68 -49.50 11.09
CA LEU A 48 -16.81 -48.78 10.48
C LEU A 48 -17.30 -49.40 9.15
N CYS A 49 -16.75 -50.54 8.72
CA CYS A 49 -17.10 -51.19 7.43
C CYS A 49 -17.77 -52.57 7.59
N GLN A 50 -18.58 -52.79 8.63
CA GLN A 50 -19.41 -54.00 8.75
C GLN A 50 -20.79 -53.72 9.34
N HIS A 51 -21.47 -52.68 8.84
CA HIS A 51 -22.90 -52.53 9.04
C HIS A 51 -23.60 -52.55 7.67
N PRO A 52 -24.40 -53.57 7.34
CA PRO A 52 -25.16 -53.62 6.08
C PRO A 52 -26.03 -52.38 5.88
N ALA A 53 -26.48 -51.77 6.98
CA ALA A 53 -27.27 -50.54 6.95
C ALA A 53 -26.51 -49.30 6.46
N PHE A 54 -25.17 -49.25 6.61
CA PHE A 54 -24.36 -48.11 6.16
C PHE A 54 -24.00 -48.25 4.67
N GLU A 55 -23.77 -49.47 4.20
CA GLU A 55 -23.66 -49.78 2.75
C GLU A 55 -25.01 -49.65 2.04
N GLU A 56 -26.11 -50.13 2.62
CA GLU A 56 -27.47 -49.92 2.08
C GLU A 56 -27.85 -48.44 2.07
N GLN A 57 -27.48 -47.65 3.09
CA GLN A 57 -27.72 -46.20 3.06
C GLN A 57 -26.88 -45.49 1.99
N MET A 58 -25.61 -45.86 1.83
CA MET A 58 -24.75 -45.32 0.76
C MET A 58 -25.28 -45.70 -0.64
N GLN A 59 -25.67 -46.96 -0.85
CA GLN A 59 -26.25 -47.43 -2.12
C GLN A 59 -27.62 -46.81 -2.39
N SER A 60 -28.45 -46.65 -1.35
CA SER A 60 -29.75 -45.95 -1.42
C SER A 60 -29.57 -44.48 -1.78
N MET A 61 -28.59 -43.79 -1.19
CA MET A 61 -28.26 -42.41 -1.51
C MET A 61 -27.72 -42.24 -2.93
N GLY A 62 -26.87 -43.15 -3.40
CA GLY A 62 -26.38 -43.18 -4.78
C GLY A 62 -27.52 -43.34 -5.79
N LYS A 63 -28.47 -44.24 -5.52
CA LYS A 63 -29.66 -44.45 -6.35
C LYS A 63 -30.61 -43.25 -6.35
N LEU A 64 -30.88 -42.66 -5.19
CA LEU A 64 -31.69 -41.44 -5.08
C LEU A 64 -31.07 -40.26 -5.81
N ALA A 65 -29.74 -40.08 -5.69
CA ALA A 65 -29.02 -39.05 -6.43
C ALA A 65 -29.09 -39.30 -7.94
N PHE A 66 -28.90 -40.56 -8.36
CA PHE A 66 -29.00 -40.97 -9.76
C PHE A 66 -30.38 -40.69 -10.36
N ASP A 67 -31.44 -41.06 -9.66
CA ASP A 67 -32.82 -40.80 -10.09
C ASP A 67 -33.10 -39.29 -10.19
N SER A 68 -32.58 -38.50 -9.24
CA SER A 68 -32.75 -37.04 -9.23
C SER A 68 -32.04 -36.36 -10.40
N PHE A 69 -30.79 -36.74 -10.68
CA PHE A 69 -30.05 -36.20 -11.82
C PHE A 69 -30.62 -36.71 -13.16
N SER A 70 -31.09 -37.96 -13.21
CA SER A 70 -31.77 -38.51 -14.39
C SER A 70 -33.05 -37.75 -14.72
N GLU A 71 -33.82 -37.36 -13.70
CA GLU A 71 -35.01 -36.52 -13.88
C GLU A 71 -34.64 -35.10 -14.34
N ALA A 72 -33.56 -34.52 -13.82
CA ALA A 72 -33.06 -33.22 -14.30
C ALA A 72 -32.64 -33.27 -15.78
N ILE A 73 -32.02 -34.36 -16.24
CA ILE A 73 -31.69 -34.58 -17.67
C ILE A 73 -32.97 -34.78 -18.49
N ARG A 74 -34.00 -35.43 -17.94
CA ARG A 74 -35.29 -35.60 -18.63
C ARG A 74 -35.98 -34.26 -18.88
N LEU A 75 -35.88 -33.33 -17.91
CA LEU A 75 -36.47 -32.00 -17.99
C LEU A 75 -35.64 -31.04 -18.87
N ASP A 76 -34.32 -31.15 -18.80
CA ASP A 76 -33.38 -30.43 -19.65
C ASP A 76 -32.28 -31.38 -20.16
N PRO A 77 -32.44 -31.91 -21.38
CA PRO A 77 -31.47 -32.84 -21.98
C PRO A 77 -30.08 -32.26 -22.19
N GLN A 78 -29.91 -30.93 -22.10
CA GLN A 78 -28.62 -30.25 -22.23
C GLN A 78 -28.03 -29.84 -20.86
N ASN A 79 -28.63 -30.28 -19.74
CA ASN A 79 -28.16 -29.98 -18.40
C ASN A 79 -26.80 -30.65 -18.14
N ALA A 80 -25.73 -29.95 -18.48
CA ALA A 80 -24.36 -30.42 -18.38
C ALA A 80 -23.99 -30.86 -16.95
N CYS A 81 -24.52 -30.18 -15.93
CA CYS A 81 -24.29 -30.53 -14.53
C CYS A 81 -24.89 -31.89 -14.18
N ALA A 82 -26.16 -32.11 -14.52
CA ALA A 82 -26.86 -33.36 -14.26
C ALA A 82 -26.26 -34.54 -15.06
N LEU A 83 -25.93 -34.32 -16.34
CA LEU A 83 -25.24 -35.30 -17.18
C LEU A 83 -23.90 -35.74 -16.57
N THR A 84 -23.15 -34.77 -16.04
CA THR A 84 -21.83 -35.02 -15.46
C THR A 84 -21.92 -35.75 -14.11
N HIS A 85 -22.89 -35.40 -13.26
CA HIS A 85 -23.13 -36.11 -11.99
C HIS A 85 -23.61 -37.55 -12.20
N CYS A 86 -24.47 -37.80 -13.19
CA CYS A 86 -24.85 -39.17 -13.56
C CYS A 86 -23.63 -40.00 -13.98
N GLY A 87 -22.70 -39.42 -14.76
CA GLY A 87 -21.46 -40.08 -15.16
C GLY A 87 -20.57 -40.50 -13.98
N ILE A 88 -20.48 -39.66 -12.94
CA ILE A 88 -19.71 -39.96 -11.72
C ILE A 88 -20.36 -41.07 -10.90
N LEU A 89 -21.68 -41.04 -10.71
CA LEU A 89 -22.40 -42.09 -9.99
C LEU A 89 -22.23 -43.46 -10.68
N PHE A 90 -22.27 -43.49 -12.01
CA PHE A 90 -21.96 -44.70 -12.79
C PHE A 90 -20.53 -45.23 -12.58
N LYS A 91 -19.54 -44.36 -12.31
CA LYS A 91 -18.17 -44.79 -11.92
C LYS A 91 -18.15 -45.38 -10.52
N GLU A 92 -18.77 -44.74 -9.53
CA GLU A 92 -18.76 -45.21 -8.14
C GLU A 92 -19.39 -46.61 -8.00
N GLU A 93 -20.32 -46.96 -8.89
CA GLU A 93 -20.86 -48.33 -9.07
C GLU A 93 -19.91 -49.30 -9.82
N GLY A 94 -18.70 -48.88 -10.18
CA GLY A 94 -17.65 -49.68 -10.81
C GLY A 94 -17.79 -49.88 -12.32
N ARG A 95 -18.59 -49.06 -13.02
CA ARG A 95 -18.96 -49.33 -14.43
C ARG A 95 -18.20 -48.51 -15.48
N LEU A 96 -17.49 -47.44 -15.10
CA LEU A 96 -16.70 -46.59 -16.02
C LEU A 96 -15.47 -46.02 -15.31
N LEU A 97 -14.29 -46.62 -15.53
CA LEU A 97 -13.02 -46.13 -14.95
C LEU A 97 -12.39 -44.97 -15.76
N GLU A 98 -12.75 -44.80 -17.03
CA GLU A 98 -12.02 -43.92 -17.98
C GLU A 98 -12.63 -42.52 -18.20
N ALA A 99 -13.74 -42.17 -17.53
CA ALA A 99 -14.46 -40.90 -17.76
C ALA A 99 -14.62 -40.03 -16.50
N ALA A 100 -13.91 -40.37 -15.43
CA ALA A 100 -14.09 -39.75 -14.12
C ALA A 100 -13.47 -38.36 -14.01
N GLU A 101 -12.23 -38.24 -14.49
CA GLU A 101 -11.46 -37.02 -14.38
C GLU A 101 -12.04 -35.86 -15.19
N PRO A 102 -12.51 -36.04 -16.44
CA PRO A 102 -13.09 -34.94 -17.20
C PRO A 102 -14.45 -34.55 -16.63
N ALA A 103 -15.18 -35.51 -16.03
CA ALA A 103 -16.44 -35.24 -15.35
C ALA A 103 -16.22 -34.37 -14.09
N TYR A 104 -15.28 -34.75 -13.21
CA TYR A 104 -14.94 -33.91 -12.06
C TYR A 104 -14.43 -32.52 -12.49
N TYR A 105 -13.60 -32.45 -13.54
CA TYR A 105 -13.16 -31.17 -14.07
C TYR A 105 -14.32 -30.30 -14.56
N ASN A 106 -15.23 -30.86 -15.36
CA ASN A 106 -16.39 -30.13 -15.89
C ASN A 106 -17.33 -29.65 -14.79
N LEU A 107 -17.55 -30.44 -13.73
CA LEU A 107 -18.26 -29.95 -12.54
C LEU A 107 -17.53 -28.78 -11.90
N GLY A 108 -16.21 -28.85 -11.76
CA GLY A 108 -15.39 -27.75 -11.29
C GLY A 108 -15.63 -26.47 -12.09
N VAL A 109 -15.68 -26.57 -13.43
CA VAL A 109 -15.98 -25.44 -14.33
C VAL A 109 -17.37 -24.88 -14.07
N VAL A 110 -18.40 -25.72 -14.05
CA VAL A 110 -19.79 -25.29 -13.81
C VAL A 110 -19.94 -24.60 -12.46
N TYR A 111 -19.38 -25.17 -11.39
CA TYR A 111 -19.42 -24.54 -10.07
C TYR A 111 -18.63 -23.23 -10.02
N SER A 112 -17.54 -23.12 -10.78
CA SER A 112 -16.78 -21.88 -10.91
C SER A 112 -17.60 -20.78 -11.62
N GLU A 113 -18.32 -21.12 -12.70
CA GLU A 113 -19.23 -20.20 -13.40
C GLU A 113 -20.39 -19.74 -12.52
N MET A 114 -20.87 -20.62 -11.63
CA MET A 114 -21.86 -20.30 -10.59
C MET A 114 -21.26 -19.52 -9.39
N MET A 115 -19.98 -19.17 -9.43
CA MET A 115 -19.24 -18.53 -8.33
C MET A 115 -19.21 -19.34 -7.01
N GLN A 116 -19.51 -20.65 -7.08
CA GLN A 116 -19.43 -21.58 -5.95
C GLN A 116 -18.01 -22.15 -5.85
N TYR A 117 -17.06 -21.27 -5.51
CA TYR A 117 -15.63 -21.55 -5.59
C TYR A 117 -15.15 -22.71 -4.70
N ASP A 118 -15.74 -22.94 -3.52
CA ASP A 118 -15.36 -24.08 -2.66
C ASP A 118 -15.72 -25.43 -3.27
N MET A 119 -16.89 -25.51 -3.90
CA MET A 119 -17.30 -26.71 -4.64
C MET A 119 -16.44 -26.89 -5.89
N ALA A 120 -16.14 -25.81 -6.61
CA ALA A 120 -15.27 -25.85 -7.78
C ALA A 120 -13.88 -26.40 -7.42
N LEU A 121 -13.25 -25.89 -6.35
CA LEU A 121 -11.96 -26.39 -5.85
C LEU A 121 -12.03 -27.87 -5.47
N THR A 122 -13.07 -28.29 -4.75
CA THR A 122 -13.27 -29.70 -4.37
C THR A 122 -13.30 -30.61 -5.59
N PHE A 123 -14.00 -30.21 -6.65
CA PHE A 123 -14.10 -31.01 -7.87
C PHE A 123 -12.82 -30.98 -8.72
N TYR A 124 -12.14 -29.84 -8.81
CA TYR A 124 -10.82 -29.78 -9.44
C TYR A 124 -9.78 -30.64 -8.70
N GLU A 125 -9.79 -30.67 -7.37
CA GLU A 125 -8.93 -31.54 -6.57
C GLU A 125 -9.21 -33.01 -6.81
N LYS A 126 -10.49 -33.41 -6.92
CA LYS A 126 -10.88 -34.77 -7.31
C LYS A 126 -10.35 -35.11 -8.71
N ALA A 127 -10.52 -34.21 -9.69
CA ALA A 127 -10.00 -34.40 -11.04
C ALA A 127 -8.47 -34.58 -11.04
N ALA A 128 -7.75 -33.76 -10.28
CA ALA A 128 -6.31 -33.84 -10.13
C ALA A 128 -5.84 -35.07 -9.33
N THR A 129 -6.67 -35.61 -8.42
CA THR A 129 -6.37 -36.84 -7.68
C THR A 129 -6.46 -38.06 -8.58
N GLU A 130 -7.50 -38.12 -9.42
CA GLU A 130 -7.69 -39.19 -10.40
C GLU A 130 -6.65 -39.12 -11.52
N ARG A 131 -6.32 -37.91 -11.97
CA ARG A 131 -5.28 -37.65 -12.97
C ARG A 131 -4.31 -36.57 -12.49
N PRO A 132 -3.19 -36.94 -11.83
CA PRO A 132 -2.17 -35.99 -11.38
C PRO A 132 -1.51 -35.17 -12.50
N MET A 133 -1.66 -35.59 -13.76
CA MET A 133 -1.17 -34.86 -14.93
C MET A 133 -2.28 -34.04 -15.63
N TYR A 134 -3.24 -33.49 -14.86
CA TYR A 134 -4.32 -32.65 -15.39
C TYR A 134 -4.00 -31.16 -15.18
N ALA A 135 -3.28 -30.56 -16.13
CA ALA A 135 -2.75 -29.20 -16.03
C ALA A 135 -3.85 -28.13 -15.89
N GLU A 136 -4.96 -28.29 -16.61
CA GLU A 136 -6.10 -27.36 -16.63
C GLU A 136 -6.77 -27.26 -15.26
N ALA A 137 -6.90 -28.38 -14.54
CA ALA A 137 -7.46 -28.39 -13.19
C ALA A 137 -6.63 -27.53 -12.23
N TYR A 138 -5.30 -27.71 -12.24
CA TYR A 138 -4.40 -26.88 -11.43
C TYR A 138 -4.43 -25.41 -11.85
N CYS A 139 -4.48 -25.10 -13.15
CA CYS A 139 -4.59 -23.72 -13.61
C CYS A 139 -5.88 -23.06 -13.08
N ASN A 140 -7.03 -23.72 -13.18
CA ASN A 140 -8.31 -23.17 -12.73
C ASN A 140 -8.37 -23.03 -11.19
N MET A 141 -7.80 -23.97 -10.43
CA MET A 141 -7.64 -23.81 -8.99
C MET A 141 -6.81 -22.56 -8.65
N GLY A 142 -5.69 -22.35 -9.37
CA GLY A 142 -4.85 -21.18 -9.18
C GLY A 142 -5.58 -19.87 -9.43
N VAL A 143 -6.43 -19.81 -10.46
CA VAL A 143 -7.27 -18.63 -10.76
C VAL A 143 -8.23 -18.35 -9.60
N ILE A 144 -8.86 -19.38 -9.04
CA ILE A 144 -9.76 -19.23 -7.89
C ILE A 144 -9.02 -18.68 -6.66
N PHE A 145 -7.86 -19.24 -6.33
CA PHE A 145 -7.06 -18.76 -5.19
C PHE A 145 -6.58 -17.32 -5.38
N LYS A 146 -6.16 -16.96 -6.61
CA LYS A 146 -5.78 -15.57 -6.93
C LYS A 146 -6.95 -14.62 -6.72
N ASN A 147 -8.15 -14.98 -7.19
CA ASN A 147 -9.35 -14.15 -7.01
C ASN A 147 -9.76 -14.00 -5.54
N ARG A 148 -9.38 -14.95 -4.67
CA ARG A 148 -9.54 -14.87 -3.21
C ARG A 148 -8.43 -14.06 -2.51
N GLY A 149 -7.40 -13.63 -3.24
CA GLY A 149 -6.23 -12.94 -2.69
C GLY A 149 -5.19 -13.87 -2.06
N ASP A 150 -5.38 -15.19 -2.14
CA ASP A 150 -4.39 -16.18 -1.69
C ASP A 150 -3.36 -16.43 -2.80
N LEU A 151 -2.44 -15.47 -2.93
CA LEU A 151 -1.41 -15.49 -3.98
C LEU A 151 -0.45 -16.67 -3.81
N GLY A 152 -0.18 -17.12 -2.58
CA GLY A 152 0.72 -18.25 -2.31
C GLY A 152 0.12 -19.59 -2.79
N ALA A 153 -1.15 -19.84 -2.48
CA ALA A 153 -1.86 -21.02 -2.99
C ALA A 153 -2.02 -20.97 -4.51
N ALA A 154 -2.28 -19.77 -5.07
CA ALA A 154 -2.36 -19.57 -6.52
C ALA A 154 -1.06 -19.95 -7.23
N MET A 155 0.08 -19.44 -6.75
CA MET A 155 1.40 -19.75 -7.29
C MET A 155 1.71 -21.25 -7.21
N THR A 156 1.42 -21.88 -6.06
CA THR A 156 1.59 -23.34 -5.89
C THR A 156 0.80 -24.13 -6.95
N CYS A 157 -0.42 -23.69 -7.27
CA CYS A 157 -1.23 -24.33 -8.30
C CYS A 157 -0.65 -24.11 -9.71
N TYR A 158 -0.20 -22.90 -10.03
CA TYR A 158 0.45 -22.62 -11.32
C TYR A 158 1.77 -23.37 -11.48
N GLU A 159 2.58 -23.50 -10.42
CA GLU A 159 3.80 -24.31 -10.42
C GLU A 159 3.49 -25.77 -10.76
N ARG A 160 2.45 -26.36 -10.16
CA ARG A 160 1.99 -27.71 -10.51
C ARG A 160 1.51 -27.81 -11.95
N CYS A 161 0.75 -26.82 -12.43
CA CYS A 161 0.31 -26.75 -13.82
C CYS A 161 1.51 -26.75 -14.78
N LEU A 162 2.51 -25.89 -14.53
CA LEU A 162 3.70 -25.74 -15.37
C LEU A 162 4.67 -26.91 -15.23
N ALA A 163 4.69 -27.62 -14.11
CA ALA A 163 5.42 -28.87 -13.96
C ALA A 163 4.84 -29.99 -14.86
N VAL A 164 3.52 -30.01 -15.05
CA VAL A 164 2.83 -30.95 -15.95
C VAL A 164 2.94 -30.50 -17.41
N SER A 165 2.73 -29.21 -17.68
CA SER A 165 2.76 -28.62 -19.01
C SER A 165 3.58 -27.32 -19.02
N PRO A 166 4.90 -27.38 -19.26
CA PRO A 166 5.77 -26.21 -19.21
C PRO A 166 5.44 -25.10 -20.22
N ASN A 167 4.69 -25.41 -21.28
CA ASN A 167 4.28 -24.47 -22.32
C ASN A 167 2.82 -23.99 -22.15
N PHE A 168 2.24 -24.15 -20.95
CA PHE A 168 0.89 -23.68 -20.67
C PHE A 168 0.86 -22.14 -20.51
N GLU A 169 0.72 -21.43 -21.62
CA GLU A 169 0.86 -19.96 -21.68
C GLU A 169 -0.09 -19.21 -20.74
N ILE A 170 -1.33 -19.70 -20.56
CA ILE A 170 -2.30 -19.09 -19.64
C ILE A 170 -1.77 -19.14 -18.19
N ALA A 171 -1.15 -20.25 -17.78
CA ALA A 171 -0.62 -20.43 -16.44
C ALA A 171 0.65 -19.60 -16.23
N LYS A 172 1.52 -19.46 -17.24
CA LYS A 172 2.66 -18.53 -17.20
C LYS A 172 2.20 -17.09 -17.01
N ASN A 173 1.21 -16.65 -17.79
CA ASN A 173 0.66 -15.31 -17.66
C ASN A 173 0.05 -15.08 -16.26
N ASN A 174 -0.77 -16.03 -15.79
CA ASN A 174 -1.38 -15.92 -14.46
C ASN A 174 -0.35 -15.97 -13.32
N MET A 175 0.73 -16.74 -13.47
CA MET A 175 1.86 -16.77 -12.54
C MET A 175 2.56 -15.42 -12.49
N ALA A 176 2.82 -14.79 -13.65
CA ALA A 176 3.42 -13.46 -13.72
C ALA A 176 2.57 -12.39 -13.03
N ILE A 177 1.24 -12.43 -13.22
CA ILE A 177 0.32 -11.53 -12.56
C ILE A 177 0.33 -11.76 -11.04
N ALA A 178 0.24 -13.02 -10.58
CA ALA A 178 0.25 -13.34 -9.16
C ALA A 178 1.55 -12.91 -8.46
N LEU A 179 2.70 -13.08 -9.13
CA LEU A 179 4.00 -12.59 -8.66
C LEU A 179 4.05 -11.06 -8.58
N THR A 180 3.47 -10.37 -9.56
CA THR A 180 3.39 -8.90 -9.58
C THR A 180 2.50 -8.37 -8.45
N ASP A 181 1.35 -8.99 -8.23
CA ASP A 181 0.43 -8.67 -7.13
C ASP A 181 1.12 -8.90 -5.77
N LEU A 182 1.86 -10.01 -5.63
CA LEU A 182 2.61 -10.34 -4.42
C LEU A 182 3.72 -9.34 -4.17
N GLY A 183 4.52 -9.02 -5.19
CA GLY A 183 5.57 -8.00 -5.09
C GLY A 183 5.02 -6.63 -4.71
N THR A 184 3.82 -6.28 -5.21
CA THR A 184 3.15 -5.01 -4.88
C THR A 184 2.70 -5.01 -3.42
N LYS A 185 2.12 -6.11 -2.94
CA LYS A 185 1.70 -6.27 -1.55
C LYS A 185 2.90 -6.17 -0.59
N VAL A 186 3.98 -6.91 -0.87
CA VAL A 186 5.19 -6.92 -0.04
C VAL A 186 5.85 -5.53 -0.01
N LYS A 187 5.84 -4.80 -1.15
CA LYS A 187 6.28 -3.40 -1.20
C LYS A 187 5.47 -2.49 -0.28
N LEU A 188 4.14 -2.65 -0.24
CA LEU A 188 3.28 -1.86 0.64
C LEU A 188 3.51 -2.17 2.14
N GLU A 189 3.97 -3.38 2.46
CA GLU A 189 4.38 -3.77 3.81
C GLU A 189 5.79 -3.24 4.19
N GLY A 190 6.47 -2.55 3.26
CA GLY A 190 7.76 -1.92 3.47
C GLY A 190 8.97 -2.74 3.03
N ASP A 191 8.75 -3.94 2.46
CA ASP A 191 9.83 -4.78 1.93
C ASP A 191 9.91 -4.64 0.40
N ILE A 192 11.03 -4.10 -0.10
CA ILE A 192 11.24 -3.89 -1.53
C ILE A 192 11.89 -5.14 -2.12
N ASN A 193 11.03 -6.08 -2.55
CA ASN A 193 11.49 -7.33 -3.13
C ASN A 193 11.40 -7.32 -4.66
N GLN A 194 12.51 -6.97 -5.31
CA GLN A 194 12.68 -6.93 -6.76
C GLN A 194 12.49 -8.31 -7.42
N VAL A 195 12.83 -9.39 -6.72
CA VAL A 195 12.88 -10.75 -7.27
C VAL A 195 11.52 -11.18 -7.82
N PHE A 196 10.42 -10.78 -7.17
CA PHE A 196 9.07 -11.15 -7.63
C PHE A 196 8.76 -10.60 -9.03
N TYR A 197 9.17 -9.36 -9.32
CA TYR A 197 8.90 -8.76 -10.63
C TYR A 197 9.85 -9.29 -11.71
N GLU A 198 11.10 -9.61 -11.38
CA GLU A 198 12.01 -10.29 -12.31
C GLU A 198 11.49 -11.68 -12.67
N LEU A 199 10.97 -12.40 -11.68
CA LEU A 199 10.38 -13.72 -11.89
C LEU A 199 9.08 -13.61 -12.70
N ALA A 200 8.26 -12.58 -12.46
CA ALA A 200 7.08 -12.30 -13.27
C ALA A 200 7.46 -12.06 -14.74
N PHE A 201 8.52 -11.28 -14.98
CA PHE A 201 9.03 -11.03 -16.32
C PHE A 201 9.58 -12.29 -16.99
N HIS A 202 10.20 -13.20 -16.22
CA HIS A 202 10.65 -14.49 -16.73
C HIS A 202 9.48 -15.35 -17.25
N PHE A 203 8.36 -15.38 -16.52
CA PHE A 203 7.17 -16.12 -16.96
C PHE A 203 6.42 -15.43 -18.11
N ASN A 204 6.31 -14.11 -18.08
CA ASN A 204 5.68 -13.33 -19.14
C ASN A 204 6.46 -12.04 -19.42
N PRO A 205 7.29 -12.02 -20.49
CA PRO A 205 8.01 -10.82 -20.93
C PRO A 205 7.09 -9.67 -21.36
N HIS A 206 5.81 -9.93 -21.59
CA HIS A 206 4.79 -8.94 -21.94
C HIS A 206 3.97 -8.45 -20.73
N CYS A 207 4.38 -8.78 -19.49
CA CYS A 207 3.74 -8.27 -18.28
C CYS A 207 4.12 -6.79 -18.03
N VAL A 208 3.25 -5.89 -18.48
CA VAL A 208 3.46 -4.44 -18.44
C VAL A 208 3.54 -3.92 -17.01
N GLU A 209 2.71 -4.45 -16.12
CA GLU A 209 2.65 -4.09 -14.70
C GLU A 209 3.96 -4.43 -13.97
N ALA A 210 4.54 -5.62 -14.24
CA ALA A 210 5.83 -6.01 -13.68
C ALA A 210 6.95 -5.07 -14.15
N CYS A 211 6.98 -4.74 -15.46
CA CYS A 211 7.96 -3.81 -16.02
C CYS A 211 7.87 -2.43 -15.38
N ASN A 212 6.66 -1.89 -15.22
CA ASN A 212 6.43 -0.61 -14.55
C ASN A 212 6.94 -0.63 -13.11
N ASN A 213 6.61 -1.68 -12.35
CA ASN A 213 7.01 -1.76 -10.94
C ASN A 213 8.52 -1.96 -10.76
N LEU A 214 9.18 -2.70 -11.67
CA LEU A 214 10.65 -2.72 -11.75
C LEU A 214 11.23 -1.33 -12.00
N GLY A 215 10.63 -0.58 -12.92
CA GLY A 215 11.02 0.81 -13.19
C GLY A 215 10.92 1.69 -11.95
N VAL A 216 9.88 1.53 -11.14
CA VAL A 216 9.73 2.25 -9.87
C VAL A 216 10.83 1.86 -8.88
N ILE A 217 11.13 0.57 -8.73
CA ILE A 217 12.22 0.10 -7.85
C ILE A 217 13.58 0.65 -8.29
N TYR A 218 13.87 0.63 -9.59
CA TYR A 218 15.12 1.18 -10.10
C TYR A 218 15.24 2.69 -9.87
N LYS A 219 14.14 3.44 -10.06
CA LYS A 219 14.08 4.86 -9.70
C LYS A 219 14.32 5.08 -8.21
N ASP A 220 13.66 4.32 -7.33
CA ASP A 220 13.80 4.45 -5.87
C ASP A 220 15.24 4.10 -5.40
N ARG A 221 16.00 3.34 -6.20
CA ARG A 221 17.43 3.04 -6.01
C ARG A 221 18.37 3.98 -6.77
N ASP A 222 17.86 5.10 -7.28
CA ASP A 222 18.60 6.10 -8.06
C ASP A 222 19.25 5.57 -9.36
N ASN A 223 18.81 4.39 -9.84
CA ASN A 223 19.23 3.85 -11.13
C ASN A 223 18.26 4.29 -12.22
N LEU A 224 18.35 5.57 -12.59
CA LEU A 224 17.42 6.20 -13.53
C LEU A 224 17.50 5.59 -14.94
N ASP A 225 18.67 5.14 -15.38
CA ASP A 225 18.84 4.54 -16.71
C ASP A 225 18.03 3.25 -16.86
N LYS A 226 18.14 2.33 -15.88
CA LYS A 226 17.32 1.12 -15.87
C LYS A 226 15.84 1.40 -15.70
N ALA A 227 15.48 2.44 -14.93
CA ALA A 227 14.09 2.85 -14.80
C ALA A 227 13.51 3.27 -16.16
N VAL A 228 14.27 4.06 -16.94
CA VAL A 228 13.89 4.46 -18.30
C VAL A 228 13.73 3.24 -19.21
N GLU A 229 14.67 2.29 -19.20
CA GLU A 229 14.57 1.06 -19.99
C GLU A 229 13.29 0.28 -19.66
N CYS A 230 12.96 0.13 -18.37
CA CYS A 230 11.75 -0.53 -17.92
C CYS A 230 10.46 0.17 -18.41
N TYR A 231 10.38 1.50 -18.30
CA TYR A 231 9.21 2.23 -18.78
C TYR A 231 9.10 2.23 -20.31
N GLN A 232 10.21 2.35 -21.03
CA GLN A 232 10.22 2.23 -22.49
C GLN A 232 9.73 0.85 -22.95
N LEU A 233 10.17 -0.21 -22.26
CA LEU A 233 9.70 -1.56 -22.54
C LEU A 233 8.20 -1.68 -22.29
N ALA A 234 7.70 -1.23 -21.13
CA ALA A 234 6.27 -1.23 -20.81
C ALA A 234 5.45 -0.50 -21.88
N LEU A 235 5.91 0.67 -22.34
CA LEU A 235 5.24 1.48 -23.36
C LEU A 235 5.38 0.91 -24.77
N SER A 236 6.41 0.13 -25.06
CA SER A 236 6.51 -0.61 -26.33
C SER A 236 5.45 -1.71 -26.46
N ILE A 237 5.05 -2.30 -25.31
CA ILE A 237 4.01 -3.33 -25.24
C ILE A 237 2.62 -2.68 -25.18
N LYS A 238 2.45 -1.65 -24.33
CA LYS A 238 1.20 -0.91 -24.13
C LYS A 238 1.44 0.61 -24.18
N PRO A 239 1.33 1.24 -25.37
CA PRO A 239 1.67 2.65 -25.56
C PRO A 239 0.88 3.64 -24.70
N ASN A 240 -0.38 3.30 -24.36
CA ASN A 240 -1.27 4.15 -23.57
C ASN A 240 -1.33 3.69 -22.10
N PHE A 241 -0.26 3.13 -21.56
CA PHE A 241 -0.22 2.73 -20.15
C PHE A 241 0.07 3.95 -19.25
N SER A 242 -0.99 4.53 -18.70
CA SER A 242 -0.95 5.80 -17.97
C SER A 242 0.01 5.81 -16.79
N GLN A 243 0.09 4.72 -16.01
CA GLN A 243 1.03 4.62 -14.88
C GLN A 243 2.49 4.73 -15.34
N SER A 244 2.89 4.01 -16.40
CA SER A 244 4.26 4.10 -16.92
C SER A 244 4.56 5.43 -17.58
N LEU A 245 3.60 6.04 -18.30
CA LEU A 245 3.76 7.39 -18.85
C LEU A 245 4.00 8.42 -17.73
N ASN A 246 3.20 8.39 -16.68
CA ASN A 246 3.36 9.28 -15.52
C ASN A 246 4.71 9.06 -14.82
N ASN A 247 5.04 7.81 -14.50
CA ASN A 247 6.30 7.48 -13.83
C ASN A 247 7.53 7.83 -14.69
N PHE A 248 7.43 7.68 -16.00
CA PHE A 248 8.49 8.07 -16.92
C PHE A 248 8.67 9.59 -16.96
N GLY A 249 7.56 10.35 -16.95
CA GLY A 249 7.58 11.80 -16.78
C GLY A 249 8.28 12.22 -15.49
N VAL A 250 7.95 11.57 -14.36
CA VAL A 250 8.62 11.82 -13.07
C VAL A 250 10.14 11.60 -13.16
N VAL A 251 10.61 10.54 -13.83
CA VAL A 251 12.05 10.33 -14.06
C VAL A 251 12.67 11.48 -14.88
N TYR A 252 11.98 11.96 -15.91
CA TYR A 252 12.46 13.12 -16.67
C TYR A 252 12.49 14.41 -15.85
N THR A 253 11.57 14.61 -14.90
CA THR A 253 11.61 15.71 -13.95
C THR A 253 12.89 15.66 -13.11
N VAL A 254 13.22 14.48 -12.56
CA VAL A 254 14.46 14.28 -11.77
C VAL A 254 15.71 14.54 -12.62
N GLN A 255 15.69 14.20 -13.91
CA GLN A 255 16.77 14.49 -14.85
C GLN A 255 16.82 15.95 -15.34
N GLY A 256 15.90 16.82 -14.91
CA GLY A 256 15.80 18.22 -15.36
C GLY A 256 15.29 18.39 -16.80
N LYS A 257 14.73 17.34 -17.42
CA LYS A 257 14.19 17.37 -18.79
C LYS A 257 12.71 17.76 -18.77
N MET A 258 12.44 19.03 -18.50
CA MET A 258 11.08 19.54 -18.22
C MET A 258 10.10 19.31 -19.37
N ASP A 259 10.48 19.65 -20.61
CA ASP A 259 9.59 19.48 -21.79
C ASP A 259 9.24 18.01 -22.04
N ALA A 260 10.22 17.12 -21.88
CA ALA A 260 10.01 15.68 -22.03
C ALA A 260 9.11 15.13 -20.92
N SER A 261 9.28 15.63 -19.69
CA SER A 261 8.41 15.29 -18.56
C SER A 261 6.96 15.71 -18.81
N ALA A 262 6.72 16.97 -19.17
CA ALA A 262 5.39 17.50 -19.47
C ALA A 262 4.71 16.66 -20.56
N SER A 263 5.42 16.38 -21.66
CA SER A 263 4.88 15.55 -22.75
C SER A 263 4.48 14.14 -22.30
N MET A 264 5.24 13.50 -21.40
CA MET A 264 4.89 12.17 -20.90
C MET A 264 3.69 12.21 -19.95
N ILE A 265 3.65 13.18 -19.04
CA ILE A 265 2.56 13.33 -18.07
C ILE A 265 1.25 13.70 -18.77
N GLU A 266 1.29 14.59 -19.77
CA GLU A 266 0.13 14.92 -20.61
C GLU A 266 -0.40 13.71 -21.38
N LYS A 267 0.49 12.87 -21.92
CA LYS A 267 0.08 11.59 -22.52
C LYS A 267 -0.56 10.65 -21.51
N ALA A 268 -0.07 10.63 -20.26
CA ALA A 268 -0.69 9.85 -19.20
C ALA A 268 -2.11 10.31 -18.91
N ILE A 269 -2.34 11.63 -18.89
CA ILE A 269 -3.66 12.25 -18.71
C ILE A 269 -4.58 11.96 -19.90
N ILE A 270 -4.09 12.04 -21.14
CA ILE A 270 -4.88 11.68 -22.33
C ILE A 270 -5.28 10.19 -22.26
N ALA A 271 -4.37 9.31 -21.84
CA ALA A 271 -4.63 7.88 -21.71
C ALA A 271 -5.60 7.56 -20.55
N ASN A 272 -5.54 8.32 -19.46
CA ASN A 272 -6.46 8.20 -18.32
C ASN A 272 -6.82 9.58 -17.76
N PRO A 273 -7.92 10.20 -18.24
CA PRO A 273 -8.32 11.54 -17.81
C PRO A 273 -8.70 11.67 -16.33
N THR A 274 -8.93 10.55 -15.64
CA THR A 274 -9.24 10.51 -14.20
C THR A 274 -8.03 10.09 -13.35
N TYR A 275 -6.80 10.20 -13.89
CA TYR A 275 -5.58 9.87 -13.13
C TYR A 275 -5.10 11.06 -12.30
N ALA A 276 -5.64 11.22 -11.08
CA ALA A 276 -5.33 12.35 -10.19
C ALA A 276 -3.82 12.57 -9.99
N GLU A 277 -3.05 11.51 -9.75
CA GLU A 277 -1.60 11.58 -9.52
C GLU A 277 -0.85 12.23 -10.70
N ALA A 278 -1.27 11.99 -11.94
CA ALA A 278 -0.65 12.61 -13.11
C ALA A 278 -0.89 14.14 -13.13
N TYR A 279 -2.08 14.60 -12.77
CA TYR A 279 -2.34 16.04 -12.62
C TYR A 279 -1.53 16.66 -11.48
N ASN A 280 -1.38 15.97 -10.35
CA ASN A 280 -0.51 16.42 -9.27
C ASN A 280 0.95 16.57 -9.74
N ASN A 281 1.48 15.57 -10.44
CA ASN A 281 2.85 15.61 -10.95
C ASN A 281 3.05 16.69 -12.01
N LEU A 282 2.03 16.94 -12.84
CA LEU A 282 2.04 18.07 -13.78
C LEU A 282 2.06 19.42 -13.05
N GLY A 283 1.28 19.55 -11.97
CA GLY A 283 1.28 20.74 -11.13
C GLY A 283 2.63 21.01 -10.47
N VAL A 284 3.28 19.96 -9.96
CA VAL A 284 4.65 20.02 -9.42
C VAL A 284 5.63 20.49 -10.49
N LEU A 285 5.57 19.91 -11.70
CA LEU A 285 6.43 20.28 -12.80
C LEU A 285 6.29 21.76 -13.20
N TYR A 286 5.05 22.24 -13.36
CA TYR A 286 4.80 23.65 -13.70
C TYR A 286 5.20 24.62 -12.59
N ARG A 287 5.00 24.24 -11.33
CA ARG A 287 5.46 25.03 -10.18
C ARG A 287 6.98 25.19 -10.22
N ASP A 288 7.70 24.10 -10.45
CA ASP A 288 9.16 24.11 -10.49
C ASP A 288 9.69 24.88 -11.71
N ALA A 289 8.89 25.00 -12.79
CA ALA A 289 9.17 25.85 -13.95
C ALA A 289 8.86 27.34 -13.72
N GLY A 290 8.15 27.68 -12.64
CA GLY A 290 7.65 29.05 -12.39
C GLY A 290 6.33 29.38 -13.09
N GLU A 291 5.69 28.43 -13.77
CA GLU A 291 4.42 28.58 -14.48
C GLU A 291 3.23 28.44 -13.51
N ILE A 292 3.12 29.39 -12.59
CA ILE A 292 2.21 29.30 -11.43
C ILE A 292 0.75 29.10 -11.82
N THR A 293 0.26 29.78 -12.87
CA THR A 293 -1.14 29.64 -13.31
C THR A 293 -1.45 28.23 -13.82
N GLN A 294 -0.52 27.62 -14.55
CA GLN A 294 -0.69 26.25 -15.05
C GLN A 294 -0.61 25.23 -13.91
N ALA A 295 0.28 25.48 -12.94
CA ALA A 295 0.39 24.67 -11.73
C ALA A 295 -0.92 24.64 -10.93
N ILE A 296 -1.52 25.81 -10.69
CA ILE A 296 -2.81 25.92 -9.97
C ILE A 296 -3.90 25.12 -10.68
N ASN A 297 -4.06 25.29 -12.00
CA ASN A 297 -5.07 24.57 -12.76
C ASN A 297 -4.86 23.04 -12.67
N ALA A 298 -3.62 22.57 -12.81
CA ALA A 298 -3.30 21.15 -12.68
C ALA A 298 -3.65 20.61 -11.28
N TYR A 299 -3.32 21.34 -10.21
CA TYR A 299 -3.71 20.96 -8.85
C TYR A 299 -5.23 20.98 -8.63
N GLU A 300 -5.95 21.96 -9.18
CA GLU A 300 -7.41 21.99 -9.12
C GLU A 300 -8.03 20.78 -9.83
N GLN A 301 -7.51 20.37 -11.00
CA GLN A 301 -7.96 19.15 -11.67
C GLN A 301 -7.69 17.91 -10.83
N CYS A 302 -6.52 17.81 -10.21
CA CYS A 302 -6.20 16.72 -9.29
C CYS A 302 -7.22 16.62 -8.14
N LEU A 303 -7.52 17.74 -7.48
CA LEU A 303 -8.45 17.79 -6.35
C LEU A 303 -9.91 17.58 -6.76
N ASN A 304 -10.29 17.95 -7.98
CA ASN A 304 -11.62 17.67 -8.52
C ASN A 304 -11.84 16.16 -8.75
N ILE A 305 -10.78 15.43 -9.13
CA ILE A 305 -10.81 13.99 -9.37
C ILE A 305 -10.73 13.22 -8.05
N ASP A 306 -9.78 13.58 -7.21
CA ASP A 306 -9.54 12.99 -5.91
C ASP A 306 -9.38 14.09 -4.84
N PRO A 307 -10.47 14.46 -4.15
CA PRO A 307 -10.45 15.46 -3.08
C PRO A 307 -9.54 15.08 -1.90
N ASP A 308 -9.23 13.79 -1.76
CA ASP A 308 -8.35 13.26 -0.71
C ASP A 308 -6.92 13.00 -1.20
N SER A 309 -6.59 13.34 -2.45
CA SER A 309 -5.22 13.37 -3.00
C SER A 309 -4.41 14.51 -2.35
N ARG A 310 -4.21 14.43 -1.04
CA ARG A 310 -3.47 15.36 -0.20
C ARG A 310 -1.99 15.00 -0.22
N ASN A 311 -1.38 15.01 -1.41
CA ASN A 311 0.03 14.58 -1.58
C ASN A 311 1.08 15.60 -1.13
N ALA A 312 0.68 16.67 -0.45
CA ALA A 312 1.50 17.35 0.53
C ALA A 312 0.56 18.18 1.40
N GLY A 313 0.21 17.69 2.59
CA GLY A 313 -0.32 18.58 3.62
C GLY A 313 0.70 19.70 3.79
N GLN A 314 0.40 20.91 3.34
CA GLN A 314 1.36 21.99 3.42
C GLN A 314 1.52 22.35 4.89
N VAL A 315 2.74 22.19 5.41
CA VAL A 315 3.04 22.39 6.81
C VAL A 315 3.85 23.65 6.98
N THR A 316 3.42 24.53 7.87
CA THR A 316 4.25 25.64 8.36
C THR A 316 4.88 25.30 9.71
N TRP A 317 6.13 25.69 9.90
CA TRP A 317 6.92 25.39 11.10
C TRP A 317 6.70 26.43 12.21
N ILE A 318 6.91 26.04 13.47
CA ILE A 318 6.71 26.89 14.68
C ILE A 318 7.54 28.18 14.68
N GLY A 319 8.58 28.28 13.84
CA GLY A 319 9.49 29.43 13.76
C GLY A 319 8.82 30.75 13.33
N TYR A 320 7.62 30.72 12.75
CA TYR A 320 6.79 31.90 12.52
C TYR A 320 5.67 32.00 13.57
N PRO A 321 5.60 33.08 14.37
CA PRO A 321 4.51 33.27 15.31
C PRO A 321 3.21 33.56 14.55
N ASN A 322 2.08 33.00 15.03
CA ASN A 322 0.72 33.05 14.47
C ASN A 322 0.42 32.19 13.23
N THR A 323 -0.88 32.08 12.95
CA THR A 323 -1.48 31.56 11.70
C THR A 323 -0.92 32.27 10.47
N THR A 324 -0.73 31.53 9.38
CA THR A 324 -0.48 32.05 8.03
C THR A 324 -1.74 32.70 7.44
N GLY A 325 -2.92 32.28 7.92
CA GLY A 325 -4.22 32.72 7.40
C GLY A 325 -4.57 32.14 6.03
N LEU A 326 -3.75 31.23 5.49
CA LEU A 326 -3.92 30.67 4.16
C LEU A 326 -4.61 29.31 4.23
N PRO A 327 -5.75 29.10 3.54
CA PRO A 327 -6.40 27.79 3.48
C PRO A 327 -5.59 26.75 2.71
N ALA A 328 -4.56 27.17 1.97
CA ALA A 328 -3.63 26.29 1.28
C ALA A 328 -2.58 25.65 2.22
N ILE A 329 -2.44 26.13 3.47
CA ILE A 329 -1.57 25.53 4.48
C ILE A 329 -2.43 24.64 5.38
N ASP A 330 -2.29 23.32 5.23
CA ASP A 330 -3.12 22.34 5.94
C ASP A 330 -2.76 22.24 7.42
N TYR A 331 -1.48 22.30 7.75
CA TYR A 331 -0.98 22.08 9.11
C TYR A 331 -0.02 23.19 9.56
N ARG A 332 -0.07 23.51 10.84
CA ARG A 332 0.94 24.31 11.51
C ARG A 332 1.51 23.53 12.68
N ILE A 333 2.81 23.27 12.62
CA ILE A 333 3.55 22.70 13.74
C ILE A 333 3.73 23.81 14.78
N THR A 334 3.32 23.53 16.01
CA THR A 334 3.42 24.44 17.15
C THR A 334 3.62 23.63 18.44
N ASP A 335 3.45 24.24 19.61
CA ASP A 335 3.43 23.59 20.90
C ASP A 335 2.35 24.18 21.82
N SER A 336 2.24 23.62 23.02
CA SER A 336 1.28 24.06 24.03
C SER A 336 1.66 25.38 24.72
N LEU A 337 2.88 25.89 24.55
CA LEU A 337 3.32 27.17 25.13
C LEU A 337 3.01 28.34 24.20
N ALA A 338 3.38 28.23 22.92
CA ALA A 338 3.10 29.21 21.88
C ALA A 338 1.62 29.23 21.52
N ASP A 339 0.98 28.05 21.42
CA ASP A 339 -0.44 27.91 21.11
C ASP A 339 -1.13 26.93 22.06
N PRO A 340 -1.57 27.44 23.24
CA PRO A 340 -2.23 26.63 24.25
C PRO A 340 -3.36 25.73 23.73
N PRO A 341 -3.67 24.63 24.42
CA PRO A 341 -4.88 23.86 24.12
C PRO A 341 -6.09 24.79 24.06
N LYS A 342 -6.98 24.57 23.08
CA LYS A 342 -8.17 25.41 22.79
C LYS A 342 -7.89 26.77 22.12
N THR A 343 -6.80 26.89 21.35
CA THR A 343 -6.56 28.05 20.46
C THR A 343 -6.86 27.80 18.99
N LYS A 344 -7.23 26.58 18.59
CA LYS A 344 -7.44 26.16 17.19
C LYS A 344 -8.35 27.10 16.40
N GLN A 345 -9.39 27.66 17.02
CA GLN A 345 -10.32 28.63 16.43
C GLN A 345 -9.66 29.93 15.93
N LYS A 346 -8.42 30.21 16.33
CA LYS A 346 -7.65 31.37 15.88
C LYS A 346 -6.78 31.08 14.66
N HIS A 347 -6.81 29.85 14.15
CA HIS A 347 -5.95 29.38 13.07
C HIS A 347 -6.79 28.83 11.92
N VAL A 348 -6.27 29.03 10.71
CA VAL A 348 -6.85 28.42 9.51
C VAL A 348 -6.35 26.98 9.39
N GLU A 349 -5.08 26.75 9.73
CA GLU A 349 -4.39 25.47 9.67
C GLU A 349 -4.75 24.54 10.85
N GLU A 350 -4.60 23.23 10.66
CA GLU A 350 -4.62 22.23 11.72
C GLU A 350 -3.37 22.30 12.60
N LEU A 351 -3.57 22.45 13.90
CA LEU A 351 -2.48 22.67 14.85
C LEU A 351 -1.90 21.33 15.31
N VAL A 352 -0.70 21.00 14.83
CA VAL A 352 0.07 19.86 15.30
C VAL A 352 0.97 20.33 16.45
N ARG A 353 0.61 19.96 17.69
CA ARG A 353 1.36 20.37 18.89
C ARG A 353 2.42 19.34 19.22
N LEU A 354 3.68 19.76 19.19
CA LEU A 354 4.79 18.96 19.68
C LEU A 354 4.78 18.94 21.22
N PRO A 355 5.13 17.81 21.85
CA PRO A 355 5.39 17.78 23.28
C PRO A 355 6.65 18.64 23.56
N GLU A 356 6.59 19.50 24.58
CA GLU A 356 7.75 20.25 25.10
C GLU A 356 8.48 21.20 24.11
N CYS A 357 7.84 22.14 23.39
CA CYS A 357 8.60 22.89 22.35
C CYS A 357 8.22 24.36 22.03
N PHE A 358 8.76 25.34 22.75
CA PHE A 358 8.95 26.70 22.23
C PHE A 358 10.43 26.88 21.87
N LEU A 359 10.80 26.40 20.68
CA LEU A 359 12.14 26.59 20.09
C LEU A 359 13.32 25.94 20.86
N CYS A 360 13.65 24.69 20.55
CA CYS A 360 14.89 24.06 20.99
C CYS A 360 16.10 24.65 20.23
N TYR A 361 16.86 25.54 20.88
CA TYR A 361 18.20 25.91 20.42
C TYR A 361 19.20 24.89 20.95
N SER A 362 19.68 24.00 20.08
CA SER A 362 20.87 23.20 20.39
C SER A 362 22.10 24.00 19.94
N PRO A 363 22.94 24.51 20.87
CA PRO A 363 24.12 25.27 20.49
C PRO A 363 25.07 24.41 19.65
N SER A 364 25.80 25.04 18.72
CA SER A 364 26.88 24.36 17.99
C SER A 364 27.86 23.72 18.98
N PRO A 365 28.42 22.53 18.69
CA PRO A 365 29.55 21.98 19.46
C PRO A 365 30.75 22.94 19.55
N GLU A 366 30.83 23.91 18.65
CA GLU A 366 31.85 24.96 18.61
C GLU A 366 31.47 26.21 19.42
N ALA A 367 30.27 26.25 20.02
CA ALA A 367 29.89 27.36 20.89
C ALA A 367 30.82 27.40 22.12
N GLY A 368 31.46 28.55 22.33
CA GLY A 368 32.34 28.76 23.48
C GLY A 368 31.58 28.64 24.82
N PRO A 369 32.30 28.62 25.95
CA PRO A 369 31.68 28.57 27.27
C PRO A 369 30.79 29.79 27.51
N VAL A 370 29.75 29.62 28.33
CA VAL A 370 28.89 30.73 28.78
C VAL A 370 29.73 31.71 29.59
N CYS A 371 29.92 32.92 29.07
CA CYS A 371 30.63 34.01 29.75
C CYS A 371 29.64 34.93 30.49
N PRO A 372 30.06 35.62 31.58
CA PRO A 372 29.28 36.69 32.18
C PRO A 372 28.88 37.74 31.12
N THR A 373 27.71 38.37 31.30
CA THR A 373 27.24 39.38 30.35
C THR A 373 28.29 40.49 30.15
N PRO A 374 28.64 40.84 28.90
CA PRO A 374 29.63 41.89 28.62
C PRO A 374 29.30 43.24 29.25
N ALA A 375 28.03 43.49 29.60
CA ALA A 375 27.62 44.70 30.30
C ALA A 375 28.30 44.87 31.67
N LEU A 376 28.66 43.77 32.34
CA LEU A 376 29.35 43.81 33.64
C LEU A 376 30.81 44.27 33.52
N SER A 377 31.48 43.97 32.40
CA SER A 377 32.85 44.42 32.15
C SER A 377 32.91 45.79 31.48
N ASN A 378 31.98 46.07 30.56
CA ASN A 378 32.04 47.26 29.72
C ASN A 378 31.36 48.48 30.36
N GLY A 379 30.52 48.27 31.38
CA GLY A 379 29.82 49.35 32.10
C GLY A 379 28.62 49.95 31.36
N PHE A 380 28.22 49.34 30.23
CA PHE A 380 27.06 49.75 29.44
C PHE A 380 26.33 48.53 28.85
N ILE A 381 25.02 48.68 28.60
CA ILE A 381 24.20 47.64 27.96
C ILE A 381 24.30 47.79 26.44
N THR A 382 24.64 46.71 25.74
CA THR A 382 24.60 46.70 24.26
C THR A 382 23.31 46.05 23.79
N PHE A 383 22.51 46.80 23.04
CA PHE A 383 21.39 46.27 22.27
C PHE A 383 21.87 45.92 20.88
N VAL A 384 21.61 44.69 20.43
CA VAL A 384 21.81 44.28 19.04
C VAL A 384 20.43 44.10 18.43
N SER A 385 20.10 44.96 17.48
CA SER A 385 18.83 44.90 16.75
C SER A 385 19.05 45.37 15.33
N PHE A 386 18.10 45.08 14.44
CA PHE A 386 18.14 45.34 12.98
C PHE A 386 18.81 44.27 12.12
N ASN A 387 18.47 43.00 12.35
CA ASN A 387 18.83 41.91 11.44
C ASN A 387 18.20 41.99 10.03
N ASN A 388 17.26 42.91 9.81
CA ASN A 388 16.60 43.12 8.51
C ASN A 388 16.24 44.60 8.33
N LEU A 389 16.89 45.26 7.37
CA LEU A 389 16.72 46.68 7.07
C LEU A 389 15.27 47.05 6.71
N ALA A 390 14.48 46.13 6.15
CA ALA A 390 13.07 46.38 5.82
C ALA A 390 12.19 46.63 7.06
N LYS A 391 12.65 46.23 8.25
CA LYS A 391 11.94 46.46 9.52
C LYS A 391 12.28 47.82 10.15
N ILE A 392 13.24 48.57 9.61
CA ILE A 392 13.63 49.89 10.09
C ILE A 392 12.68 50.95 9.52
N THR A 393 11.60 51.20 10.25
CA THR A 393 10.65 52.26 9.91
C THR A 393 10.87 53.50 10.80
N PRO A 394 10.41 54.70 10.39
CA PRO A 394 10.48 55.90 11.24
C PRO A 394 9.87 55.68 12.63
N LYS A 395 8.80 54.88 12.72
CA LYS A 395 8.14 54.55 13.99
C LYS A 395 8.99 53.64 14.88
N VAL A 396 9.69 52.67 14.28
CA VAL A 396 10.63 51.80 14.99
C VAL A 396 11.84 52.60 15.50
N LEU A 397 12.39 53.50 14.68
CA LEU A 397 13.47 54.41 15.10
C LEU A 397 13.07 55.31 16.27
N GLN A 398 11.85 55.87 16.26
CA GLN A 398 11.34 56.68 17.38
C GLN A 398 11.17 55.87 18.68
N VAL A 399 10.86 54.57 18.58
CA VAL A 399 10.78 53.70 19.76
C VAL A 399 12.18 53.43 20.30
N TRP A 400 13.13 53.09 19.44
CA TRP A 400 14.53 52.88 19.85
C TRP A 400 15.16 54.14 20.45
N ALA A 401 14.91 55.32 19.88
CA ALA A 401 15.38 56.58 20.44
C ALA A 401 14.87 56.79 21.87
N ARG A 402 13.59 56.48 22.14
CA ARG A 402 13.01 56.56 23.49
C ARG A 402 13.66 55.57 24.46
N ILE A 403 13.94 54.34 24.02
CA ILE A 403 14.60 53.32 24.83
C ILE A 403 16.02 53.76 25.18
N LEU A 404 16.79 54.26 24.21
CA LEU A 404 18.16 54.74 24.44
C LEU A 404 18.21 55.94 25.38
N CYS A 405 17.26 56.88 25.28
CA CYS A 405 17.14 57.97 26.24
C CYS A 405 16.79 57.48 27.66
N ALA A 406 15.99 56.42 27.78
CA ALA A 406 15.61 55.83 29.06
C ALA A 406 16.72 54.96 29.69
N VAL A 407 17.72 54.54 28.91
CA VAL A 407 18.87 53.74 29.36
C VAL A 407 20.15 54.48 28.95
N PRO A 408 20.58 55.51 29.69
CA PRO A 408 21.61 56.46 29.25
C PRO A 408 23.00 55.84 29.02
N ILE A 409 23.27 54.72 29.69
CA ILE A 409 24.50 53.93 29.56
C ILE A 409 24.31 52.76 28.57
N SER A 410 23.60 52.97 27.47
CA SER A 410 23.38 51.92 26.47
C SER A 410 23.90 52.29 25.09
N LEU A 411 24.25 51.26 24.33
CA LEU A 411 24.68 51.34 22.94
C LEU A 411 23.74 50.49 22.08
N LEU A 412 23.37 50.97 20.90
CA LEU A 412 22.66 50.18 19.90
C LEU A 412 23.62 49.89 18.75
N VAL A 413 23.82 48.61 18.45
CA VAL A 413 24.64 48.14 17.32
C VAL A 413 23.70 47.59 16.26
N ASP A 414 23.85 48.11 15.04
CA ASP A 414 23.14 47.63 13.84
C ASP A 414 23.91 46.46 13.21
N CYS A 415 23.20 45.45 12.70
CA CYS A 415 23.78 44.32 11.98
C CYS A 415 24.09 44.71 10.53
N VAL A 416 25.00 45.67 10.32
CA VAL A 416 25.63 45.89 9.02
C VAL A 416 27.11 45.52 9.18
N ASP A 417 27.50 44.45 8.50
CA ASP A 417 28.84 43.86 8.34
C ASP A 417 29.44 42.97 9.43
N TYR A 418 29.09 41.67 9.36
CA TYR A 418 29.94 40.57 9.85
C TYR A 418 30.92 40.04 8.76
N LYS A 419 31.36 40.93 7.85
CA LYS A 419 32.45 40.68 6.89
C LYS A 419 33.33 41.91 6.71
N SER A 420 34.30 42.06 7.60
CA SER A 420 35.60 42.61 7.22
C SER A 420 36.67 42.09 8.17
N SER A 421 37.32 41.02 7.74
CA SER A 421 38.75 40.87 8.03
C SER A 421 39.47 42.02 7.32
N PHE A 422 39.99 42.98 8.10
CA PHE A 422 41.34 43.56 7.99
C PHE A 422 41.61 44.43 9.21
#